data_AF-W4LAQ7-F1
#
_entry.id   AF-W4LAQ7-F1
#
_cell.length_a   1.000
_cell.length_b   1.000
_cell.length_c   1.000
_cell.angle_alpha   90.00
_cell.angle_beta   90.00
_cell.angle_gamma   90.00
#
_symmetry.space_group_name_H-M   'P 1'
#
loop_
_entity.id
_entity.type
_entity.pdbx_description
1 polymer ?
#
loop_
_entity_poly.entity_id
_entity_poly.type
_entity_poly.pdbx_seq_one_letter_code
_entity_poly.pdbx_strand_id
1 'polypeptide(L)' 'MCPDTRVLRVSKVFQWYQKDFGSRDEMIDFIMRYRVDEAEQTYLHMARSYIKLQYLSYDWELNHIGVHANEASPAPEMV' A
#
# COMPACT_ATOMS: atom_id res chain seq x y z
N MET A 1 22.14 -2.09 5.26
CA MET A 1 21.85 -1.96 3.80
C MET A 1 21.41 -0.52 3.54
N CYS A 2 21.86 0.11 2.45
CA CYS A 2 21.67 1.53 2.18
C CYS A 2 20.56 1.77 1.13
N PRO A 3 19.37 2.26 1.51
CA PRO A 3 18.35 2.71 0.57
C PRO A 3 18.29 4.24 0.53
N ASP A 4 17.47 4.82 -0.34
CA ASP A 4 16.94 6.18 -0.17
C ASP A 4 16.16 6.30 1.15
N THR A 5 16.88 6.43 2.27
CA THR A 5 16.39 6.24 3.65
C THR A 5 15.32 7.25 4.07
N ARG A 6 15.11 8.33 3.32
CA ARG A 6 14.18 9.41 3.69
C ARG A 6 12.77 9.24 3.11
N VAL A 7 12.48 8.20 2.34
CA VAL A 7 11.14 8.03 1.74
C VAL A 7 10.37 6.93 2.46
N LEU A 8 9.34 7.31 3.20
CA LEU A 8 8.39 6.37 3.79
C LEU A 8 7.24 6.15 2.81
N ARG A 9 7.17 4.94 2.25
CA ARG A 9 6.10 4.52 1.34
C ARG A 9 4.92 4.01 2.15
N VAL A 10 3.76 4.62 1.95
CA VAL A 10 2.54 4.34 2.70
C VAL A 10 1.36 4.22 1.77
N SER A 11 0.33 3.53 2.23
CA SER A 11 -0.94 3.42 1.51
C SER A 11 -1.59 4.81 1.29
N LYS A 12 -2.27 4.99 0.16
CA LYS A 12 -3.02 6.22 -0.16
C LYS A 12 -4.14 6.51 0.84
N VAL A 13 -4.58 5.52 1.63
CA VAL A 13 -5.57 5.73 2.70
C VAL A 13 -5.10 6.79 3.71
N PHE A 14 -3.81 6.81 4.03
CA PHE A 14 -3.23 7.81 4.93
C PHE A 14 -3.29 9.22 4.36
N GLN A 15 -3.31 9.36 3.03
CA GLN A 15 -3.53 10.66 2.40
C GLN A 15 -4.97 11.15 2.61
N TRP A 16 -5.95 10.26 2.54
CA TRP A 16 -7.37 10.59 2.67
C TRP A 16 -7.74 10.99 4.10
N TYR A 17 -7.24 10.25 5.09
CA TYR A 17 -7.52 10.46 6.51
C TYR A 17 -6.47 11.34 7.22
N GLN A 18 -5.56 11.98 6.48
CA GLN A 18 -4.47 12.77 7.07
C GLN A 18 -4.98 13.84 8.07
N LYS A 19 -6.16 14.41 7.81
CA LYS A 19 -6.76 15.44 8.67
C LYS A 19 -7.26 14.90 10.01
N ASP A 20 -7.57 13.61 10.08
CA ASP A 20 -8.11 12.97 11.28
C ASP A 20 -7.02 12.59 12.30
N PHE A 21 -5.76 12.57 11.88
CA PHE A 21 -4.61 12.32 12.75
C PHE A 21 -4.17 13.55 13.58
N GLY A 22 -4.74 14.73 13.34
CA GLY A 22 -4.32 15.99 13.95
C GLY A 22 -3.16 16.64 13.21
N SER A 23 -2.05 15.92 13.04
CA SER A 23 -0.86 16.39 12.32
C SER A 23 -0.17 15.29 11.50
N ARG A 24 0.70 15.71 10.59
CA ARG A 24 1.53 14.79 9.78
C ARG A 24 2.45 13.95 10.67
N ASP A 25 2.99 14.53 11.74
CA ASP A 25 3.92 13.84 12.63
C ASP A 25 3.19 12.80 13.48
N GLU A 26 1.98 13.10 13.97
CA GLU A 26 1.13 12.12 14.67
C GLU A 26 0.72 10.95 13.77
N MET A 27 0.46 11.20 12.49
CA MET A 27 0.21 10.14 11.52
C MET A 27 1.46 9.24 11.32
N ILE A 28 2.65 9.84 11.24
CA ILE A 28 3.92 9.09 11.12
C ILE A 28 4.15 8.25 12.38
N ASP A 29 3.95 8.82 13.58
CA ASP A 29 4.07 8.12 14.85
C ASP A 29 3.09 6.93 14.93
N PHE A 30 1.85 7.12 14.45
CA PHE A 30 0.87 6.04 14.34
C PHE A 30 1.36 4.92 13.42
N ILE A 31 1.85 5.25 12.22
CA ILE A 31 2.36 4.25 11.26
C ILE A 31 3.56 3.48 11.84
N MET A 32 4.46 4.18 12.53
CA MET A 32 5.66 3.58 13.12
C MET A 32 5.36 2.56 14.21
N ARG A 33 4.29 2.77 15.00
CA ARG A 33 3.86 1.84 16.05
C ARG A 33 3.62 0.41 15.55
N TYR A 34 3.29 0.25 14.27
CA TYR A 34 2.96 -1.04 13.67
C TYR A 34 4.09 -1.60 12.79
N ARG A 35 5.28 -1.00 12.80
CA ARG A 35 6.47 -1.54 12.10
C ARG A 35 7.16 -2.59 12.97
N VAL A 36 7.64 -3.67 12.38
CA VAL A 36 8.26 -4.80 13.10
C VAL A 36 9.75 -4.57 13.37
N ASP A 37 10.42 -3.75 12.58
CA ASP A 37 11.87 -3.51 12.68
C ASP A 37 12.18 -2.33 13.62
N GLU A 38 12.78 -2.61 14.78
CA GLU A 38 13.19 -1.61 15.78
C GLU A 38 14.27 -0.64 15.27
N ALA A 39 15.16 -1.09 14.37
CA ALA A 39 16.17 -0.24 13.77
C ALA A 39 15.54 0.73 12.76
N GLU A 40 14.54 0.25 12.00
CA GLU A 40 13.70 1.10 11.15
C GLU A 40 12.95 2.14 12.01
N GLN A 41 12.32 1.72 13.11
CA GLN A 41 11.62 2.64 14.02
C GLN A 41 12.54 3.73 14.57
N THR A 42 13.73 3.36 15.06
CA THR A 42 14.71 4.30 15.61
C THR A 42 15.14 5.33 14.58
N TYR A 43 15.47 4.89 13.37
CA TYR A 43 15.84 5.78 12.28
C TYR A 43 14.70 6.74 11.91
N LEU A 44 13.48 6.21 11.74
CA LEU A 44 12.31 7.01 11.38
C LEU A 44 11.97 8.04 12.45
N HIS A 45 12.18 7.72 13.73
CA HIS A 45 11.95 8.66 14.83
C HIS A 45 12.90 9.85 14.76
N MET A 46 14.19 9.58 14.51
CA MET A 46 15.21 10.63 14.31
C MET A 46 14.97 11.44 13.03
N ALA A 47 14.26 10.87 12.06
CA ALA A 47 14.04 11.45 10.74
C ALA A 47 12.65 12.06 10.48
N ARG A 48 11.74 12.00 11.44
CA ARG A 48 10.31 12.32 11.26
C ARG A 48 10.03 13.67 10.59
N SER A 49 10.79 14.71 10.97
CA SER A 49 10.58 16.08 10.49
C SER A 49 11.01 16.30 9.04
N TYR A 50 11.91 15.46 8.52
CA TYR A 50 12.44 15.55 7.16
C TYR A 50 12.12 14.33 6.29
N ILE A 51 11.27 13.42 6.78
CA ILE A 51 10.87 12.25 6.00
C ILE A 51 9.91 12.64 4.87
N LYS A 52 10.14 12.13 3.67
CA LYS A 52 9.22 12.31 2.54
C LYS A 52 8.21 11.17 2.55
N LEU A 53 6.93 11.50 2.59
CA LEU A 53 5.87 10.53 2.38
C LEU A 53 5.68 10.31 0.88
N GLN A 54 5.67 9.05 0.46
CA GLN A 54 5.26 8.64 -0.87
C GLN A 54 4.03 7.75 -0.77
N TYR A 55 2.90 8.25 -1.29
CA TYR A 55 1.66 7.48 -1.32
C TYR A 55 1.68 6.50 -2.50
N LEU A 56 1.45 5.22 -2.20
CA LEU A 56 1.36 4.18 -3.22
C LEU A 56 0.04 4.34 -3.99
N SER A 57 0.12 4.32 -5.32
CA SER A 57 -1.06 4.21 -6.16
C SER A 57 -1.68 2.84 -5.97
N TYR A 58 -3.00 2.78 -5.84
CA TYR A 58 -3.71 1.51 -5.90
C TYR A 58 -3.87 1.10 -7.35
N ASP A 59 -3.57 -0.17 -7.59
CA ASP A 59 -3.96 -0.86 -8.79
C ASP A 59 -5.40 -1.36 -8.58
N TRP A 60 -6.33 -0.86 -9.41
CA TRP A 60 -7.73 -1.23 -9.40
C TRP A 60 -8.09 -2.17 -10.56
N GLU A 61 -7.11 -2.77 -11.24
CA GLU A 61 -7.29 -3.66 -12.40
C GLU A 61 -8.01 -5.00 -12.06
N LEU A 62 -8.75 -5.08 -10.95
CA LEU A 62 -9.39 -6.28 -10.43
C LEU A 62 -10.60 -6.79 -11.24
N ASN A 63 -10.76 -6.41 -12.50
CA ASN A 63 -11.87 -6.86 -13.37
C ASN A 63 -11.46 -7.16 -14.83
N HIS A 64 -10.18 -7.23 -15.16
CA HIS A 64 -9.77 -7.61 -16.53
C HIS A 64 -9.95 -9.11 -16.84
N ILE A 65 -10.33 -9.94 -15.86
CA ILE A 65 -10.68 -11.34 -16.10
C ILE A 65 -12.14 -11.43 -16.55
N GLY A 66 -12.36 -11.17 -17.84
CA GLY A 66 -13.65 -11.41 -18.46
C GLY A 66 -13.66 -10.98 -19.92
N VAL A 67 -13.07 -11.79 -20.80
CA VAL A 67 -13.65 -12.31 -22.08
C VAL A 67 -12.66 -13.37 -22.61
N HIS A 68 -13.19 -14.48 -23.14
CA HIS A 68 -12.55 -15.72 -23.65
C HIS A 68 -12.43 -16.84 -22.58
N ALA A 69 -13.19 -17.95 -22.59
CA ALA A 69 -13.93 -18.59 -23.67
C ALA A 69 -15.11 -19.46 -23.12
N ASN A 70 -16.33 -19.17 -23.58
CA ASN A 70 -17.22 -20.21 -24.09
C ASN A 70 -16.99 -20.16 -25.60
N GLU A 71 -16.61 -21.23 -26.28
CA GLU A 71 -17.55 -22.23 -26.80
C GLU A 71 -16.83 -23.59 -27.02
N ALA A 72 -17.34 -24.63 -26.36
CA ALA A 72 -17.52 -25.96 -26.95
C ALA A 72 -18.30 -26.82 -25.95
N SER A 73 -19.63 -26.83 -26.08
CA SER A 73 -20.46 -27.88 -25.48
C SER A 73 -20.61 -28.98 -26.53
N PRO A 74 -20.15 -30.23 -26.32
CA PRO A 74 -20.46 -31.30 -27.25
C PRO A 74 -21.92 -31.71 -27.09
N ALA A 75 -22.63 -31.82 -28.22
CA ALA A 75 -23.99 -32.36 -28.31
C ALA A 75 -24.04 -33.81 -27.78
N PRO A 76 -25.20 -34.31 -27.32
CA PRO A 76 -25.30 -35.63 -26.70
C PRO A 76 -25.11 -36.73 -27.74
N GLU A 77 -24.33 -37.76 -27.41
CA GLU A 77 -24.24 -38.97 -28.24
C GLU A 77 -25.59 -39.71 -28.21
N MET A 78 -26.16 -39.95 -29.39
CA MET A 78 -27.28 -40.86 -29.58
C MET A 78 -26.78 -42.30 -29.60
N VAL A 79 -27.24 -43.12 -28.64
CA VAL A 79 -27.30 -44.59 -28.75
C VAL A 79 -28.62 -45.06 -28.15
#